data_AF-A0A7Z9USV2-F1
#
_entry.id   AF-A0A7Z9USV2-F1
#
_cell.length_a   1.000
_cell.length_b   1.000
_cell.length_c   1.000
_cell.angle_alpha   90.00
_cell.angle_beta   90.00
_cell.angle_gamma   90.00
#
_symmetry.space_group_name_H-M   'P 1'
#
loop_
_entity.id
_entity.type
_entity.pdbx_description
1 polymer ?
#
loop_
_entity_poly.entity_id
_entity_poly.type
_entity_poly.pdbx_seq_one_letter_code
_entity_poly.pdbx_strand_id
1 'polypeptide(L)'
;MMNNEEKFVFDLQGYLIIKNVLNTDEVDELNEIIDPSHRDALPRRPSLWGEPFKRLIDHPHIFPYLIELLGPNVRLDHDYSIFMNAGDGRGGLHGGPDFHGDHWYKYRGKNPRRN
;
A
#
# COMPACT_ATOMS: atom_id res chain seq x y z
N MET A 1 1.38 4.50 -15.98
CA MET A 1 1.64 3.15 -16.53
C MET A 1 3.11 2.85 -16.32
N MET A 2 3.46 1.66 -15.83
CA MET A 2 4.85 1.29 -15.55
C MET A 2 5.69 1.28 -16.83
N ASN A 3 6.86 1.91 -16.78
CA ASN A 3 7.83 1.85 -17.87
C ASN A 3 8.63 0.53 -17.83
N ASN A 4 9.42 0.25 -18.87
CA ASN A 4 10.17 -1.02 -18.98
C ASN A 4 11.26 -1.17 -17.90
N GLU A 5 11.86 -0.07 -17.47
CA GLU A 5 12.86 -0.08 -16.40
C GLU A 5 12.21 -0.42 -15.05
N GLU A 6 11.08 0.20 -14.72
CA GLU A 6 10.31 -0.10 -13.50
C GLU A 6 9.85 -1.57 -13.47
N LYS A 7 9.42 -2.11 -14.62
CA LYS A 7 9.07 -3.53 -14.75
C LYS A 7 10.26 -4.44 -14.49
N PHE A 8 11.41 -4.12 -15.08
CA PHE A 8 12.64 -4.87 -14.89
C PHE A 8 13.12 -4.83 -13.42
N VAL A 9 13.11 -3.64 -12.82
CA VAL A 9 13.48 -3.42 -11.43
C VAL A 9 12.55 -4.21 -10.50
N PHE A 10 11.23 -4.13 -10.70
CA PHE A 10 10.25 -4.87 -9.90
C PHE A 10 10.45 -6.39 -10.03
N ASP A 11 10.69 -6.91 -11.24
CA ASP A 11 10.95 -8.34 -11.48
C ASP A 11 12.22 -8.83 -10.75
N LEU A 12 13.25 -7.99 -10.67
CA LEU A 12 14.53 -8.36 -10.04
C LEU A 12 14.46 -8.36 -8.50
N GLN A 13 13.78 -7.40 -7.89
CA GLN A 13 13.85 -7.20 -6.43
C GLN A 13 12.52 -7.42 -5.68
N GLY A 14 11.40 -7.54 -6.40
CA GLY A 14 10.08 -7.74 -5.82
C GLY A 14 9.43 -6.48 -5.21
N TYR A 15 10.02 -5.30 -5.40
CA TYR A 15 9.46 -4.02 -4.96
C TYR A 15 9.84 -2.86 -5.91
N LEU A 16 9.11 -1.76 -5.82
CA LEU A 16 9.38 -0.52 -6.56
C LEU A 16 9.24 0.68 -5.62
N ILE A 17 10.08 1.70 -5.81
CA ILE A 17 9.98 2.97 -5.09
C ILE A 17 9.40 4.03 -6.02
N ILE A 18 8.19 4.47 -5.73
CA ILE A 18 7.53 5.59 -6.42
C ILE A 18 7.62 6.80 -5.49
N LYS A 19 8.38 7.81 -5.89
CA LYS A 19 8.62 9.00 -5.07
C LYS A 19 7.49 10.02 -5.24
N ASN A 20 7.23 10.80 -4.20
CA ASN A 20 6.33 11.95 -4.24
C ASN A 20 4.93 11.60 -4.77
N VAL A 21 4.40 10.45 -4.34
CA VAL A 21 3.05 10.01 -4.72
C VAL A 21 2.02 11.03 -4.26
N LEU A 22 2.18 11.51 -3.03
CA LEU A 22 1.42 12.59 -2.42
C LEU A 22 2.25 13.88 -2.44
N ASN A 23 1.57 15.01 -2.61
CA ASN A 23 2.17 16.33 -2.44
C ASN A 23 2.15 16.79 -0.97
N THR A 24 2.78 17.93 -0.69
CA THR A 24 2.90 18.46 0.68
C THR A 24 1.55 18.73 1.33
N ASP A 25 0.61 19.34 0.61
CA ASP A 25 -0.71 19.68 1.14
C ASP A 25 -1.53 18.42 1.48
N GLU A 26 -1.43 17.39 0.63
CA GLU A 26 -2.07 16.08 0.89
C GLU A 26 -1.46 15.40 2.12
N VAL A 27 -0.14 15.48 2.29
CA VAL A 27 0.54 14.92 3.46
C VAL A 27 0.12 15.67 4.73
N ASP A 28 0.04 17.00 4.66
CA ASP A 28 -0.37 17.84 5.79
C ASP A 28 -1.83 17.55 6.19
N GLU A 29 -2.75 17.48 5.22
CA GLU A 29 -4.16 17.11 5.45
C GLU A 29 -4.30 15.75 6.13
N LEU A 30 -3.54 14.74 5.69
CA LEU A 30 -3.57 13.41 6.31
C LEU A 30 -2.99 13.43 7.73
N ASN A 31 -1.89 14.16 7.94
CA ASN A 31 -1.23 14.28 9.24
C ASN A 31 -2.13 14.94 10.30
N GLU A 32 -2.91 15.96 9.93
CA GLU A 32 -3.88 16.57 10.85
C GLU A 32 -4.92 15.55 11.35
N ILE A 33 -5.35 14.62 10.50
CA ILE A 33 -6.33 13.58 10.83
C ILE A 33 -5.73 12.48 11.70
N ILE A 34 -4.44 12.19 11.58
CA ILE A 34 -3.77 11.16 12.39
C ILE A 34 -2.97 11.73 13.55
N ASP A 35 -3.25 12.98 13.92
CA ASP A 35 -2.52 13.67 14.98
C ASP A 35 -2.58 12.83 16.28
N PRO A 36 -1.43 12.63 16.97
CA PRO A 36 -1.37 11.81 18.17
C PRO A 36 -2.34 12.21 19.28
N SER A 37 -2.78 13.47 19.32
CA SER A 37 -3.74 13.97 20.32
C SER A 37 -5.13 13.34 20.23
N HIS A 38 -5.52 12.82 19.05
CA HIS A 38 -6.87 12.28 18.84
C HIS A 38 -6.90 10.96 18.07
N ARG A 39 -5.75 10.46 17.60
CA ARG A 39 -5.63 9.21 16.83
C ARG A 39 -6.31 8.00 17.48
N ASP A 40 -6.35 7.91 18.80
CA ASP A 40 -6.89 6.73 19.52
C ASP A 40 -8.42 6.65 19.40
N ALA A 41 -9.08 7.76 19.01
CA ALA A 41 -10.51 7.79 18.72
C ALA A 41 -10.85 7.34 17.28
N LEU A 42 -9.84 7.15 16.42
CA LEU A 42 -10.06 6.75 15.04
C LEU A 42 -10.51 5.28 14.95
N PRO A 43 -11.42 4.94 14.01
CA PRO A 43 -11.76 3.55 13.71
C PRO A 43 -10.51 2.70 13.40
N ARG A 44 -10.60 1.38 13.61
CA ARG A 44 -9.47 0.47 13.29
C ARG A 44 -9.01 0.54 11.82
N ARG A 45 -9.94 0.81 10.88
CA ARG A 45 -9.68 0.82 9.44
C ARG A 45 -9.42 2.25 8.94
N PRO A 46 -8.25 2.53 8.34
CA PRO A 46 -7.93 3.84 7.78
C PRO A 46 -8.93 4.35 6.74
N SER A 47 -9.52 3.46 5.95
CA SER A 47 -10.58 3.80 4.97
C SER A 47 -11.83 4.46 5.59
N LEU A 48 -11.98 4.42 6.92
CA LEU A 48 -13.08 5.05 7.65
C LEU A 48 -12.70 6.40 8.28
N TRP A 49 -11.49 6.91 8.08
CA TRP A 49 -11.00 8.16 8.69
C TRP A 49 -11.40 9.42 7.93
N GLY A 50 -12.23 9.27 6.91
CA GLY A 50 -12.74 10.36 6.08
C GLY A 50 -12.26 10.27 4.64
N GLU A 51 -12.72 11.22 3.84
CA GLU A 51 -12.42 11.27 2.40
C GLU A 51 -10.92 11.32 2.07
N PRO A 52 -10.05 12.03 2.84
CA PRO A 52 -8.62 12.05 2.52
C PRO A 52 -7.98 10.66 2.51
N PHE A 53 -8.33 9.81 3.46
CA PHE A 53 -7.83 8.42 3.51
C PHE A 53 -8.49 7.51 2.46
N LYS A 54 -9.76 7.75 2.09
CA LYS A 54 -10.40 6.99 1.00
C LYS A 54 -9.73 7.26 -0.34
N ARG A 55 -9.31 8.50 -0.62
CA ARG A 55 -8.58 8.87 -1.86
C ARG A 55 -7.25 8.14 -2.03
N LEU A 56 -6.71 7.53 -0.97
CA LEU A 56 -5.50 6.71 -1.03
C LEU A 56 -5.75 5.34 -1.67
N ILE A 57 -6.98 4.80 -1.60
CA ILE A 57 -7.31 3.42 -2.02
C ILE A 57 -7.06 3.24 -3.53
N ASP A 58 -7.49 4.21 -4.32
CA ASP A 58 -7.42 4.22 -5.78
C ASP A 58 -6.62 5.40 -6.32
N HIS A 59 -5.64 5.87 -5.55
CA HIS A 59 -4.83 7.04 -5.86
C HIS A 59 -4.31 7.03 -7.31
N PRO A 60 -4.50 8.10 -8.10
CA PRO A 60 -4.26 8.09 -9.55
C PRO A 60 -2.80 7.82 -9.94
N HIS A 61 -1.85 8.13 -9.06
CA HIS A 61 -0.43 7.80 -9.30
C HIS A 61 -0.11 6.31 -9.04
N ILE A 62 -0.88 5.61 -8.22
CA ILE A 62 -0.63 4.21 -7.82
C ILE A 62 -1.51 3.23 -8.60
N PHE A 63 -2.78 3.58 -8.81
CA PHE A 63 -3.76 2.69 -9.42
C PHE A 63 -3.31 2.11 -10.78
N PRO A 64 -2.66 2.88 -11.69
CA PRO A 64 -2.12 2.33 -12.93
C PRO A 64 -1.04 1.26 -12.73
N TYR A 65 -0.25 1.34 -11.65
CA TYR A 65 0.73 0.30 -11.31
C TYR A 65 0.03 -0.96 -10.81
N LEU A 66 -1.02 -0.82 -10.00
CA LEU A 66 -1.81 -1.96 -9.52
C LEU A 66 -2.48 -2.72 -10.67
N ILE A 67 -3.08 -2.01 -11.63
CA ILE A 67 -3.71 -2.63 -12.80
C ILE A 67 -2.67 -3.35 -13.68
N GLU A 68 -1.48 -2.77 -13.86
CA GLU A 68 -0.39 -3.41 -14.61
C GLU A 68 0.08 -4.71 -13.95
N LEU A 69 0.23 -4.71 -12.62
CA LEU A 69 0.79 -5.85 -11.87
C LEU A 69 -0.23 -6.95 -11.58
N LEU A 70 -1.49 -6.56 -11.30
CA LEU A 70 -2.54 -7.46 -10.81
C LEU A 70 -3.61 -7.77 -11.86
N GLY A 71 -3.63 -7.02 -12.96
CA GLY A 71 -4.67 -7.09 -13.99
C GLY A 71 -5.85 -6.15 -13.72
N PRO A 72 -6.87 -6.15 -14.61
CA PRO A 72 -7.95 -5.15 -14.61
C PRO A 72 -8.93 -5.26 -13.44
N ASN A 73 -8.95 -6.40 -12.73
CA ASN A 73 -9.94 -6.69 -11.69
C ASN A 73 -9.24 -6.82 -10.33
N VAL A 74 -9.08 -5.68 -9.67
CA VAL A 74 -8.51 -5.57 -8.32
C VAL A 74 -9.59 -5.28 -7.28
N ARG A 75 -9.35 -5.68 -6.04
CA ARG A 75 -10.19 -5.34 -4.88
C ARG A 75 -9.30 -4.90 -3.73
N LEU A 76 -9.78 -3.98 -2.91
CA LEU A 76 -9.17 -3.74 -1.61
C LEU A 76 -9.44 -4.96 -0.73
N ASP A 77 -8.37 -5.63 -0.30
CA ASP A 77 -8.47 -6.81 0.56
C ASP A 77 -8.38 -6.41 2.04
N HIS A 78 -7.37 -5.61 2.40
CA HIS A 78 -7.11 -5.12 3.74
C HIS A 78 -6.51 -3.71 3.73
N ASP A 79 -6.83 -2.92 4.75
CA ASP A 79 -6.24 -1.61 5.05
C ASP A 79 -5.83 -1.53 6.52
N TYR A 80 -4.64 -1.00 6.78
CA TYR A 80 -4.11 -0.79 8.12
C TYR A 80 -3.14 0.38 8.13
N SER A 81 -2.92 0.95 9.30
CA SER A 81 -1.96 2.00 9.56
C SER A 81 -0.83 1.46 10.44
N ILE A 82 0.36 2.04 10.29
CA ILE A 82 1.52 1.73 11.13
C ILE A 82 1.93 3.03 11.81
N PHE A 83 1.91 3.05 13.14
CA PHE A 83 2.44 4.12 13.96
C PHE A 83 3.67 3.62 14.71
N MET A 84 4.77 4.36 14.65
CA MET A 84 6.01 4.04 15.37
C MET A 84 6.54 5.31 16.05
N ASN A 85 7.00 5.16 17.28
CA ASN A 85 7.73 6.18 18.02
C ASN A 85 9.24 5.95 17.89
N ALA A 86 10.01 7.02 18.13
CA ALA A 86 11.46 6.90 18.22
C ALA A 86 11.84 5.94 19.36
N GLY A 87 12.60 4.90 19.03
CA GLY A 87 13.01 3.87 19.98
C GLY A 87 12.13 2.62 19.99
N ASP A 88 11.00 2.60 19.27
CA ASP A 88 10.20 1.38 19.12
C ASP A 88 11.01 0.25 18.45
N GLY A 89 10.76 -0.98 18.90
CA GLY A 89 11.40 -2.17 18.37
C GLY A 89 11.06 -2.40 16.89
N ARG A 90 11.99 -3.02 16.16
CA ARG A 90 11.75 -3.40 14.76
C ARG A 90 11.09 -4.77 14.68
N GLY A 91 10.17 -4.94 13.73
CA GLY A 91 9.65 -6.26 13.36
C GLY A 91 10.77 -7.17 12.83
N GLY A 92 10.67 -8.47 13.09
CA GLY A 92 11.57 -9.47 12.49
C GLY A 92 11.33 -9.60 10.98
N LEU A 93 12.27 -10.24 10.27
CA LEU A 93 12.09 -10.55 8.85
C LEU A 93 10.89 -11.49 8.67
N HIS A 94 9.94 -11.09 7.82
CA HIS A 94 8.73 -11.82 7.50
C HIS A 94 8.43 -11.71 6.00
N GLY A 95 7.90 -12.78 5.40
CA GLY A 95 7.62 -12.89 3.97
C GLY A 95 7.79 -14.31 3.44
N GLY A 96 7.47 -14.53 2.16
CA GLY A 96 7.55 -15.83 1.50
C GLY A 96 6.17 -16.48 1.25
N PRO A 97 6.11 -17.51 0.39
CA PRO A 97 4.86 -18.15 0.02
C PRO A 97 4.23 -18.89 1.23
N ASP A 98 3.02 -18.45 1.59
CA ASP A 98 1.98 -19.12 2.36
C ASP A 98 2.38 -19.83 3.67
N PHE A 99 2.26 -19.14 4.80
CA PHE A 99 1.93 -19.77 6.10
C PHE A 99 0.66 -19.21 6.76
N HIS A 100 0.07 -18.14 6.21
CA HIS A 100 -1.15 -17.52 6.74
C HIS A 100 -2.17 -17.30 5.61
N GLY A 101 -3.41 -17.74 5.82
CA GLY A 101 -4.50 -17.84 4.82
C GLY A 101 -5.05 -16.52 4.27
N ASP A 102 -4.31 -15.43 4.40
CA ASP A 102 -4.80 -14.06 4.13
C ASP A 102 -4.08 -13.43 2.92
N HIS A 103 -3.22 -14.17 2.20
CA HIS A 103 -2.47 -13.68 1.05
C HIS A 103 -2.96 -14.33 -0.27
N TRP A 104 -3.96 -13.69 -0.91
CA TRP A 104 -4.63 -14.22 -2.11
C TRP A 104 -4.02 -13.77 -3.45
N TYR A 105 -2.92 -13.03 -3.44
CA TYR A 105 -2.26 -12.53 -4.66
C TYR A 105 -0.88 -13.18 -4.84
N LYS A 106 -0.60 -13.66 -6.05
CA LYS A 106 0.70 -14.23 -6.45
C LYS A 106 1.13 -13.64 -7.79
N TYR A 107 2.25 -12.93 -7.80
CA TYR A 107 2.93 -12.52 -9.04
C TYR A 107 4.03 -13.55 -9.38
N ARG A 108 3.94 -14.18 -10.54
CA ARG A 108 4.97 -15.10 -11.07
C ARG A 108 5.18 -14.80 -12.55
N GLY A 109 6.05 -13.85 -12.85
CA GLY A 109 6.28 -13.38 -14.22
C GLY A 109 4.98 -12.95 -14.91
N LYS A 110 4.99 -12.85 -16.24
CA LYS A 110 3.91 -12.30 -17.11
C LYS A 110 2.53 -13.03 -17.04
N ASN A 111 2.24 -13.83 -16.02
CA ASN A 111 0.93 -14.44 -15.83
C ASN A 111 0.46 -14.32 -14.38
N PRO A 112 -0.35 -13.31 -14.03
CA PRO A 112 -1.09 -13.34 -12.78
C PRO A 112 -2.09 -14.51 -12.86
N ARG A 113 -1.84 -15.57 -12.11
CA ARG A 113 -2.82 -16.67 -11.94
C ARG A 113 -3.59 -16.43 -10.65
N ARG A 114 -4.93 -16.36 -10.79
CA ARG A 114 -5.84 -16.58 -9.66
C ARG A 114 -5.74 -18.05 -9.24
N ASN A 115 -5.74 -18.31 -7.93
CA ASN A 115 -6.25 -19.58 -7.41
C ASN A 115 -7.78 -19.56 -7.48
#